data_AF-A0A7Y5NG59-F1
#
_entry.id   AF-A0A7Y5NG59-F1
#
_cell.length_a   1.000
_cell.length_b   1.000
_cell.length_c   1.000
_cell.angle_alpha   90.00
_cell.angle_beta   90.00
_cell.angle_gamma   90.00
#
_symmetry.space_group_name_H-M   'P 1'
#
loop_
_entity.id
_entity.type
_entity.pdbx_description
1 polymer ?
#
loop_
_entity_poly.entity_id
_entity_poly.type
_entity_poly.pdbx_seq_one_letter_code
_entity_poly.pdbx_strand_id
1 'polypeptide(L)'
;RHKNAYYEEGPFKKVPRPGKRNYLGEVSTTLEQYNFLEIVLGTNGRSGGQWDIWEAVYSPVDENGYPKPIWDKMTGEIDHKVAEYWRENYDLGYILKRDWARLGPKLQGKIHIYCGDMDNYYLNNAVYLVEEFLESTKNPYYNGEVAYGDRAEHCWNGDPTRPNATSRLRYNQMYVPKIVERLLKTAPAGGDTTSWRY
;
A
#
# COMPACT_ATOMS: atom_id res chain seq x y z
N ARG A 1 -10.16 8.62 16.20
CA ARG A 1 -8.95 7.81 15.89
C ARG A 1 -9.01 6.54 16.74
N HIS A 2 -8.61 5.39 16.21
CA HIS A 2 -8.64 4.13 16.96
C HIS A 2 -7.60 4.17 18.09
N LYS A 3 -7.90 3.58 19.25
CA LYS A 3 -6.97 3.51 20.39
C LYS A 3 -6.08 2.26 20.34
N ASN A 4 -6.57 1.19 19.73
CA ASN A 4 -5.91 -0.10 19.72
C ASN A 4 -5.85 -0.68 18.30
N ALA A 5 -4.71 -1.27 17.95
CA ALA A 5 -4.45 -1.91 16.67
C ALA A 5 -5.18 -3.26 16.58
N TYR A 6 -5.27 -4.03 17.65
CA TYR A 6 -5.73 -5.43 17.62
C TYR A 6 -7.24 -5.59 17.62
N TYR A 7 -7.99 -4.57 18.04
CA TYR A 7 -9.44 -4.67 18.15
C TYR A 7 -10.12 -3.31 18.04
N GLU A 8 -11.41 -3.37 17.77
CA GLU A 8 -12.35 -2.29 18.03
C GLU A 8 -13.15 -2.58 19.28
N GLU A 9 -13.18 -1.61 20.19
CA GLU A 9 -13.96 -1.69 21.41
C GLU A 9 -15.23 -0.85 21.25
N GLY A 10 -16.37 -1.53 21.31
CA GLY A 10 -17.69 -0.91 21.38
C GLY A 10 -18.28 -1.05 22.78
N PRO A 11 -19.50 -0.52 23.01
CA PRO A 11 -20.11 -0.50 24.35
C PRO A 11 -20.32 -1.87 25.00
N PHE A 12 -20.41 -2.93 24.20
CA PHE A 12 -20.80 -4.28 24.65
C PHE A 12 -19.84 -5.38 24.22
N LYS A 13 -18.90 -5.09 23.31
CA LYS A 13 -17.98 -6.11 22.80
C LYS A 13 -16.70 -5.51 22.29
N LYS A 14 -15.68 -6.36 22.29
CA LYS A 14 -14.38 -6.15 21.71
C LYS A 14 -14.28 -7.04 20.48
N VAL A 15 -14.13 -6.45 19.29
CA VAL A 15 -14.08 -7.17 18.01
C VAL A 15 -12.63 -7.20 17.53
N PRO A 16 -12.00 -8.38 17.45
CA PRO A 16 -10.64 -8.49 16.92
C PRO A 16 -10.56 -8.01 15.47
N ARG A 17 -9.48 -7.33 15.13
CA ARG A 17 -9.20 -6.94 13.75
C ARG A 17 -8.62 -8.12 12.98
N PRO A 18 -9.13 -8.39 11.76
CA PRO A 18 -8.56 -9.44 10.94
C PRO A 18 -7.16 -9.06 10.44
N GLY A 19 -6.26 -10.04 10.39
CA GLY A 19 -4.90 -9.87 9.89
C GLY A 19 -4.71 -10.46 8.48
N LYS A 20 -5.34 -11.61 8.19
CA LYS A 20 -5.34 -12.20 6.85
C LYS A 20 -6.66 -12.90 6.53
N ARG A 21 -7.10 -12.76 5.28
CA ARG A 21 -8.23 -13.48 4.69
C ARG A 21 -7.87 -14.16 3.37
N ASN A 22 -8.71 -15.10 2.92
CA ASN A 22 -8.72 -15.55 1.52
C ASN A 22 -9.74 -14.76 0.69
N TYR A 23 -9.82 -15.05 -0.61
CA TYR A 23 -10.74 -14.40 -1.55
C TYR A 23 -12.24 -14.65 -1.29
N LEU A 24 -12.60 -15.60 -0.42
CA LEU A 24 -13.98 -15.81 0.04
C LEU A 24 -14.30 -15.03 1.32
N GLY A 25 -13.31 -14.36 1.90
CA GLY A 25 -13.44 -13.60 3.15
C GLY A 25 -13.20 -14.43 4.41
N GLU A 26 -12.77 -15.70 4.29
CA GLU A 26 -12.45 -16.51 5.45
C GLU A 26 -11.17 -15.99 6.12
N VAL A 27 -11.26 -15.63 7.40
CA VAL A 27 -10.16 -15.08 8.18
C VAL A 27 -9.32 -16.22 8.77
N SER A 28 -8.03 -16.25 8.44
CA SER A 28 -7.11 -17.29 8.94
C SER A 28 -6.31 -16.85 10.16
N THR A 29 -6.19 -15.55 10.40
CA THR A 29 -5.49 -14.99 11.57
C THR A 29 -5.90 -13.53 11.82
N THR A 30 -5.82 -13.12 13.07
CA THR A 30 -6.01 -11.73 13.52
C THR A 30 -4.70 -10.94 13.46
N LEU A 31 -4.81 -9.61 13.55
CA LEU A 31 -3.64 -8.74 13.60
C LEU A 31 -2.77 -9.00 14.84
N GLU A 32 -3.40 -9.28 15.98
CA GLU A 32 -2.73 -9.63 17.25
C GLU A 32 -1.90 -10.90 17.10
N GLN A 33 -2.51 -11.97 16.56
CA GLN A 33 -1.83 -13.25 16.36
C GLN A 33 -0.60 -13.14 15.46
N TYR A 34 -0.65 -12.29 14.41
CA TYR A 34 0.53 -12.02 13.59
C TYR A 34 1.65 -11.34 14.37
N ASN A 35 1.31 -10.31 15.15
CA ASN A 35 2.32 -9.58 15.92
C ASN A 35 2.94 -10.44 17.02
N PHE A 36 2.14 -11.30 17.68
CA PHE A 36 2.65 -12.21 18.70
C PHE A 36 3.61 -13.24 18.12
N LEU A 37 3.34 -13.75 16.91
CA LEU A 37 4.30 -14.59 16.19
C LEU A 37 5.61 -13.83 15.96
N GLU A 38 5.55 -12.60 15.47
CA GLU A 38 6.75 -11.80 15.22
C GLU A 38 7.55 -11.52 16.50
N ILE A 39 6.90 -11.22 17.62
CA ILE A 39 7.57 -11.06 18.93
C ILE A 39 8.40 -12.30 19.30
N VAL A 40 7.87 -13.50 19.06
CA VAL A 40 8.56 -14.77 19.35
C VAL A 40 9.75 -14.97 18.40
N LEU A 41 9.61 -14.59 17.14
CA LEU A 41 10.66 -14.75 16.13
C LEU A 41 11.84 -13.78 16.35
N GLY A 42 11.58 -12.57 16.87
CA GLY A 42 12.64 -11.62 17.18
C GLY A 42 12.14 -10.36 17.88
N THR A 43 12.91 -9.88 18.85
CA THR A 43 12.62 -8.64 19.57
C THR A 43 13.23 -7.42 18.88
N ASN A 44 12.68 -6.23 19.16
CA ASN A 44 13.15 -4.94 18.66
C ASN A 44 13.18 -4.84 17.11
N GLY A 45 12.09 -5.20 16.43
CA GLY A 45 12.00 -5.02 14.98
C GLY A 45 12.76 -6.05 14.14
N ARG A 46 13.11 -7.22 14.71
CA ARG A 46 14.05 -8.17 14.09
C ARG A 46 13.46 -9.54 13.74
N SER A 47 12.14 -9.70 13.79
CA SER A 47 11.48 -10.97 13.44
C SER A 47 11.67 -11.39 11.98
N GLY A 48 12.02 -10.44 11.10
CA GLY A 48 12.03 -10.65 9.64
C GLY A 48 10.64 -10.76 9.02
N GLY A 49 9.58 -10.51 9.81
CA GLY A 49 8.19 -10.49 9.36
C GLY A 49 7.76 -9.17 8.72
N GLN A 50 6.48 -9.10 8.36
CA GLN A 50 5.90 -7.96 7.63
C GLN A 50 5.69 -6.74 8.53
N TRP A 51 5.33 -6.92 9.81
CA TRP A 51 5.10 -5.77 10.70
C TRP A 51 6.42 -5.11 11.11
N ASP A 52 7.41 -5.91 11.50
CA ASP A 52 8.74 -5.41 11.85
C ASP A 52 9.44 -4.69 10.68
N ILE A 53 9.31 -5.20 9.43
CA ILE A 53 9.92 -4.49 8.30
C ILE A 53 9.24 -3.15 8.03
N TRP A 54 7.93 -3.03 8.24
CA TRP A 54 7.24 -1.73 8.11
C TRP A 54 7.72 -0.74 9.16
N GLU A 55 7.88 -1.16 10.41
CA GLU A 55 8.49 -0.32 11.44
C GLU A 55 9.92 0.08 11.06
N ALA A 56 10.73 -0.87 10.59
CA ALA A 56 12.10 -0.58 10.15
C ALA A 56 12.19 0.42 8.99
N VAL A 57 11.19 0.46 8.09
CA VAL A 57 11.17 1.36 6.94
C VAL A 57 10.55 2.72 7.27
N TYR A 58 9.50 2.76 8.09
CA TYR A 58 8.65 3.94 8.24
C TYR A 58 8.73 4.61 9.62
N SER A 59 9.18 3.91 10.67
CA SER A 59 9.29 4.50 11.99
C SER A 59 10.55 5.36 12.13
N PRO A 60 10.50 6.39 13.00
CA PRO A 60 11.72 7.04 13.45
C PRO A 60 12.56 6.06 14.28
N VAL A 61 13.85 6.36 14.44
CA VAL A 61 14.74 5.62 15.33
C VAL A 61 14.39 5.97 16.79
N ASP A 62 14.27 4.95 17.63
CA ASP A 62 14.01 5.07 19.07
C ASP A 62 15.31 5.24 19.87
N GLU A 63 15.20 5.55 21.17
CA GLU A 63 16.35 5.82 22.04
C GLU A 63 17.34 4.64 22.14
N ASN A 64 16.85 3.42 21.95
CA ASN A 64 17.66 2.20 21.97
C ASN A 64 18.33 1.88 20.62
N GLY A 65 18.17 2.74 19.61
CA GLY A 65 18.74 2.58 18.26
C GLY A 65 17.92 1.67 17.32
N TYR A 66 16.81 1.12 17.77
CA TYR A 66 15.88 0.32 16.96
C TYR A 66 14.72 1.17 16.43
N PRO A 67 13.92 0.68 15.47
CA PRO A 67 12.73 1.39 15.03
C PRO A 67 11.74 1.57 16.17
N LYS A 68 11.17 2.77 16.29
CA LYS A 68 10.15 3.06 17.31
C LYS A 68 8.83 2.36 16.93
N PRO A 69 8.27 1.48 17.79
CA PRO A 69 7.03 0.77 17.45
C PRO A 69 5.85 1.72 17.23
N ILE A 70 5.02 1.44 16.22
CA ILE A 70 3.80 2.21 15.95
C ILE A 70 2.67 1.88 16.95
N TRP A 71 2.75 0.71 17.59
CA TRP A 71 1.96 0.35 18.77
C TRP A 71 2.78 -0.57 19.67
N ASP A 72 2.37 -0.68 20.92
CA ASP A 72 2.87 -1.71 21.83
C ASP A 72 2.42 -3.09 21.34
N LYS A 73 3.37 -3.97 21.01
CA LYS A 73 3.05 -5.28 20.41
C LYS A 73 2.40 -6.29 21.37
N MET A 74 2.42 -6.04 22.67
CA MET A 74 1.78 -6.92 23.66
C MET A 74 0.34 -6.52 23.91
N THR A 75 0.03 -5.22 23.88
CA THR A 75 -1.28 -4.66 24.24
C THR A 75 -2.08 -4.17 23.04
N GLY A 76 -1.40 -3.83 21.94
CA GLY A 76 -1.96 -3.20 20.75
C GLY A 76 -2.21 -1.69 20.91
N GLU A 77 -1.78 -1.05 22.01
CA GLU A 77 -1.97 0.39 22.22
C GLU A 77 -1.17 1.22 21.20
N ILE A 78 -1.86 2.07 20.44
CA ILE A 78 -1.25 2.82 19.32
C ILE A 78 -0.47 4.04 19.84
N ASP A 79 0.80 4.16 19.47
CA ASP A 79 1.56 5.41 19.61
C ASP A 79 1.13 6.37 18.49
N HIS A 80 0.21 7.28 18.82
CA HIS A 80 -0.29 8.26 17.88
C HIS A 80 0.76 9.23 17.36
N LYS A 81 1.89 9.44 18.05
CA LYS A 81 2.97 10.27 17.54
C LYS A 81 3.73 9.56 16.43
N VAL A 82 3.95 8.25 16.57
CA VAL A 82 4.56 7.43 15.51
C VAL A 82 3.62 7.31 14.31
N ALA A 83 2.33 7.05 14.54
CA ALA A 83 1.35 7.02 13.46
C ALA A 83 1.25 8.37 12.70
N GLU A 84 1.34 9.49 13.42
CA GLU A 84 1.39 10.83 12.83
C GLU A 84 2.68 11.04 12.02
N TYR A 85 3.83 10.58 12.52
CA TYR A 85 5.08 10.58 11.77
C TYR A 85 4.97 9.78 10.47
N TRP A 86 4.40 8.58 10.51
CA TRP A 86 4.16 7.77 9.30
C TRP A 86 3.28 8.50 8.30
N ARG A 87 2.20 9.14 8.78
CA ARG A 87 1.30 9.93 7.94
C ARG A 87 2.01 11.08 7.24
N GLU A 88 2.78 11.87 7.98
CA GLU A 88 3.44 13.06 7.45
C GLU A 88 4.55 12.75 6.44
N ASN A 89 5.19 11.57 6.58
CA ASN A 89 6.41 11.21 5.83
C ASN A 89 6.22 10.12 4.78
N TYR A 90 5.26 9.19 4.95
CA TYR A 90 5.17 7.98 4.11
C TYR A 90 3.76 7.61 3.62
N ASP A 91 2.69 8.15 4.20
CA ASP A 91 1.33 7.90 3.71
C ASP A 91 1.14 8.54 2.33
N LEU A 92 1.09 7.69 1.30
CA LEU A 92 0.93 8.08 -0.09
C LEU A 92 -0.32 8.95 -0.29
N GLY A 93 -1.46 8.54 0.25
CA GLY A 93 -2.73 9.25 0.06
C GLY A 93 -2.70 10.62 0.70
N TYR A 94 -2.18 10.71 1.93
CA TYR A 94 -2.01 11.97 2.64
C TYR A 94 -1.03 12.91 1.93
N ILE A 95 0.14 12.42 1.52
CA ILE A 95 1.16 13.23 0.82
C ILE A 95 0.63 13.74 -0.51
N LEU A 96 -0.03 12.88 -1.29
CA LEU A 96 -0.65 13.28 -2.55
C LEU A 96 -1.69 14.38 -2.31
N LYS A 97 -2.56 14.21 -1.30
CA LYS A 97 -3.60 15.19 -0.95
C LYS A 97 -3.03 16.52 -0.47
N ARG A 98 -2.04 16.48 0.42
CA ARG A 98 -1.39 17.67 1.01
C ARG A 98 -0.62 18.46 -0.05
N ASP A 99 0.08 17.76 -0.94
CA ASP A 99 1.09 18.38 -1.81
C ASP A 99 0.72 18.40 -3.31
N TRP A 100 -0.54 18.10 -3.67
CA TRP A 100 -0.95 17.94 -5.07
C TRP A 100 -0.65 19.15 -5.95
N ALA A 101 -0.78 20.37 -5.43
CA ALA A 101 -0.46 21.58 -6.21
C ALA A 101 0.98 21.56 -6.75
N ARG A 102 1.91 20.95 -6.02
CA ARG A 102 3.33 20.79 -6.39
C ARG A 102 3.60 19.48 -7.13
N LEU A 103 2.94 18.39 -6.71
CA LEU A 103 3.19 17.05 -7.24
C LEU A 103 2.41 16.74 -8.52
N GLY A 104 1.16 17.20 -8.62
CA GLY A 104 0.25 16.94 -9.72
C GLY A 104 0.85 17.22 -11.10
N PRO A 105 1.44 18.41 -11.35
CA PRO A 105 2.11 18.69 -12.62
C PRO A 105 3.25 17.73 -12.96
N LYS A 106 3.90 17.13 -11.95
CA LYS A 106 5.00 16.16 -12.13
C LYS A 106 4.49 14.73 -12.32
N LEU A 107 3.33 14.41 -11.75
CA LEU A 107 2.76 13.06 -11.67
C LEU A 107 1.59 12.81 -12.62
N GLN A 108 1.09 13.83 -13.32
CA GLN A 108 0.01 13.68 -14.28
C GLN A 108 0.30 12.56 -15.31
N GLY A 109 -0.60 11.57 -15.36
CA GLY A 109 -0.52 10.37 -16.19
C GLY A 109 0.45 9.30 -15.73
N LYS A 110 1.09 9.46 -14.56
CA LYS A 110 2.16 8.56 -14.07
C LYS A 110 1.73 7.64 -12.94
N ILE A 111 0.59 7.90 -12.29
CA ILE A 111 0.13 7.09 -11.16
C ILE A 111 -0.73 5.94 -11.70
N HIS A 112 -0.26 4.71 -11.50
CA HIS A 112 -0.93 3.47 -11.91
C HIS A 112 -0.96 2.55 -10.69
N ILE A 113 -2.15 2.22 -10.18
CA ILE A 113 -2.31 1.38 -8.98
C ILE A 113 -3.20 0.18 -9.31
N TYR A 114 -2.71 -1.01 -9.01
CA TYR A 114 -3.42 -2.27 -9.24
C TYR A 114 -3.53 -3.02 -7.92
N CYS A 115 -4.74 -3.41 -7.52
CA CYS A 115 -4.97 -4.14 -6.29
C CYS A 115 -6.07 -5.19 -6.46
N GLY A 116 -5.99 -6.33 -5.79
CA GLY A 116 -7.12 -7.25 -5.72
C GLY A 116 -8.19 -6.71 -4.78
N ASP A 117 -9.47 -6.75 -5.15
CA ASP A 117 -10.54 -6.29 -4.23
C ASP A 117 -10.70 -7.22 -3.01
N MET A 118 -10.18 -8.44 -3.13
CA MET A 118 -10.04 -9.42 -2.07
C MET A 118 -8.58 -9.64 -1.64
N ASP A 119 -7.77 -8.57 -1.62
CA ASP A 119 -6.41 -8.62 -1.08
C ASP A 119 -6.38 -9.30 0.31
N ASN A 120 -5.42 -10.21 0.47
CA ASN A 120 -5.35 -11.08 1.65
C ASN A 120 -5.15 -10.28 2.94
N TYR A 121 -4.56 -9.09 2.87
CA TYR A 121 -4.15 -8.27 4.02
C TYR A 121 -4.92 -6.94 4.09
N TYR A 122 -6.07 -6.85 3.41
CA TYR A 122 -6.96 -5.67 3.43
C TYR A 122 -6.31 -4.39 2.87
N LEU A 123 -5.24 -4.51 2.06
CA LEU A 123 -4.53 -3.35 1.51
C LEU A 123 -5.38 -2.56 0.49
N ASN A 124 -6.38 -3.21 -0.11
CA ASN A 124 -7.36 -2.59 -0.99
C ASN A 124 -8.09 -1.40 -0.33
N ASN A 125 -8.30 -1.44 0.99
CA ASN A 125 -8.96 -0.36 1.72
C ASN A 125 -8.19 0.97 1.62
N ALA A 126 -6.86 0.93 1.68
CA ALA A 126 -6.03 2.12 1.51
C ALA A 126 -6.06 2.63 0.06
N VAL A 127 -6.13 1.71 -0.91
CA VAL A 127 -6.21 2.07 -2.34
C VAL A 127 -7.52 2.80 -2.65
N TYR A 128 -8.66 2.40 -2.07
CA TYR A 128 -9.93 3.12 -2.24
C TYR A 128 -9.83 4.59 -1.81
N LEU A 129 -9.18 4.87 -0.68
CA LEU A 129 -8.99 6.24 -0.19
C LEU A 129 -8.07 7.07 -1.08
N VAL A 130 -7.04 6.44 -1.65
CA VAL A 130 -6.13 7.10 -2.60
C VAL A 130 -6.85 7.39 -3.92
N GLU A 131 -7.62 6.43 -4.44
CA GLU A 131 -8.41 6.58 -5.66
C GLU A 131 -9.44 7.70 -5.53
N GLU A 132 -10.20 7.74 -4.44
CA GLU A 132 -11.18 8.81 -4.18
C GLU A 132 -10.52 10.20 -4.28
N PHE A 133 -9.34 10.35 -3.69
CA PHE A 133 -8.57 11.59 -3.82
C PHE A 133 -8.13 11.85 -5.26
N LEU A 134 -7.50 10.87 -5.93
CA LEU A 134 -7.00 11.01 -7.30
C LEU A 134 -8.11 11.43 -8.27
N GLU A 135 -9.27 10.79 -8.21
CA GLU A 135 -10.43 11.10 -9.04
C GLU A 135 -11.00 12.52 -8.80
N SER A 136 -10.83 13.05 -7.58
CA SER A 136 -11.25 14.41 -7.23
C SER A 136 -10.34 15.52 -7.79
N THR A 137 -9.14 15.19 -8.25
CA THR A 137 -8.16 16.19 -8.71
C THR A 137 -8.64 16.93 -9.97
N LYS A 138 -8.30 18.22 -10.12
CA LYS A 138 -8.66 19.02 -11.33
C LYS A 138 -7.52 19.85 -11.89
N ASN A 139 -6.55 20.27 -11.06
CA ASN A 139 -5.46 21.16 -11.45
C ASN A 139 -4.08 20.59 -11.07
N PRO A 140 -3.52 19.64 -11.85
CA PRO A 140 -4.16 18.90 -12.94
C PRO A 140 -5.02 17.74 -12.42
N TYR A 141 -5.91 17.21 -13.27
CA TYR A 141 -6.46 15.87 -13.08
C TYR A 141 -5.34 14.83 -13.16
N TYR A 142 -5.31 13.85 -12.26
CA TYR A 142 -4.21 12.88 -12.13
C TYR A 142 -3.98 12.08 -13.41
N ASN A 143 -5.04 11.82 -14.21
CA ASN A 143 -5.00 11.21 -15.53
C ASN A 143 -4.27 9.85 -15.59
N GLY A 144 -4.30 9.09 -14.50
CA GLY A 144 -3.65 7.79 -14.35
C GLY A 144 -4.63 6.62 -14.46
N GLU A 145 -4.31 5.51 -13.80
CA GLU A 145 -5.14 4.30 -13.77
C GLU A 145 -5.18 3.75 -12.34
N VAL A 146 -6.38 3.49 -11.84
CA VAL A 146 -6.59 2.61 -10.69
C VAL A 146 -7.50 1.48 -11.15
N ALA A 147 -7.13 0.24 -10.87
CA ALA A 147 -7.94 -0.90 -11.23
C ALA A 147 -7.93 -1.95 -10.13
N TYR A 148 -9.04 -2.70 -10.08
CA TYR A 148 -9.20 -3.82 -9.15
C TYR A 148 -9.47 -5.11 -9.89
N GLY A 149 -8.85 -6.19 -9.39
CA GLY A 149 -9.17 -7.54 -9.83
C GLY A 149 -10.31 -8.12 -8.99
N ASP A 150 -11.43 -8.46 -9.63
CA ASP A 150 -12.58 -9.12 -8.99
C ASP A 150 -12.15 -10.49 -8.41
N ARG A 151 -12.35 -10.65 -7.10
CA ARG A 151 -11.91 -11.82 -6.30
C ARG A 151 -10.42 -12.10 -6.38
N ALA A 152 -9.63 -11.16 -6.89
CA ALA A 152 -8.19 -11.31 -6.94
C ALA A 152 -7.60 -11.04 -5.56
N GLU A 153 -6.63 -11.85 -5.17
CA GLU A 153 -5.94 -11.72 -3.89
C GLU A 153 -4.68 -10.84 -4.04
N HIS A 154 -3.78 -10.93 -3.05
CA HIS A 154 -2.51 -10.22 -3.04
C HIS A 154 -1.70 -10.43 -4.33
N CYS A 155 -0.91 -9.42 -4.70
CA CYS A 155 -0.11 -9.38 -5.93
C CYS A 155 -0.91 -9.39 -7.25
N TRP A 156 -2.22 -9.06 -7.25
CA TRP A 156 -2.91 -8.79 -8.51
C TRP A 156 -2.26 -7.60 -9.23
N ASN A 157 -2.15 -7.73 -10.54
CA ASN A 157 -1.25 -6.90 -11.34
C ASN A 157 -1.90 -6.28 -12.57
N GLY A 158 -3.21 -6.09 -12.60
CA GLY A 158 -3.86 -5.42 -13.73
C GLY A 158 -4.29 -6.33 -14.89
N ASP A 159 -4.10 -7.66 -14.81
CA ASP A 159 -4.64 -8.60 -15.80
C ASP A 159 -5.93 -9.24 -15.27
N PRO A 160 -7.12 -8.83 -15.76
CA PRO A 160 -8.38 -9.47 -15.36
C PRO A 160 -8.66 -10.76 -16.14
N THR A 161 -7.86 -11.08 -17.17
CA THR A 161 -8.15 -12.21 -18.09
C THR A 161 -7.50 -13.52 -17.67
N ARG A 162 -6.66 -13.50 -16.63
CA ARG A 162 -5.85 -14.64 -16.19
C ARG A 162 -5.69 -14.68 -14.67
N PRO A 163 -5.44 -15.87 -14.09
CA PRO A 163 -5.09 -15.99 -12.68
C PRO A 163 -3.77 -15.28 -12.32
N ASN A 164 -3.66 -14.76 -11.09
CA ASN A 164 -2.47 -14.05 -10.56
C ASN A 164 -1.16 -14.82 -10.77
N ALA A 165 -1.20 -16.15 -10.58
CA ALA A 165 -0.04 -17.02 -10.71
C ALA A 165 0.58 -16.97 -12.13
N THR A 166 -0.24 -16.74 -13.14
CA THR A 166 0.16 -16.69 -14.55
C THR A 166 0.37 -15.26 -15.04
N SER A 167 -0.49 -14.31 -14.63
CA SER A 167 -0.38 -12.91 -15.06
C SER A 167 0.95 -12.28 -14.63
N ARG A 168 1.45 -12.61 -13.43
CA ARG A 168 2.74 -12.10 -12.92
C ARG A 168 3.95 -12.47 -13.78
N LEU A 169 3.83 -13.50 -14.63
CA LEU A 169 4.90 -13.93 -15.55
C LEU A 169 4.90 -13.10 -16.85
N ARG A 170 3.98 -12.15 -16.99
CA ARG A 170 3.73 -11.41 -18.24
C ARG A 170 3.92 -9.90 -18.10
N TYR A 171 4.57 -9.43 -17.04
CA TYR A 171 4.78 -7.99 -16.81
C TYR A 171 5.34 -7.27 -18.04
N ASN A 172 6.30 -7.86 -18.74
CA ASN A 172 6.84 -7.24 -19.94
C ASN A 172 5.78 -7.11 -21.05
N GLN A 173 4.97 -8.14 -21.27
CA GLN A 173 3.90 -8.11 -22.28
C GLN A 173 2.79 -7.10 -21.93
N MET A 174 2.56 -6.86 -20.64
CA MET A 174 1.53 -5.95 -20.16
C MET A 174 1.99 -4.50 -20.11
N TYR A 175 3.18 -4.27 -19.54
CA TYR A 175 3.63 -2.93 -19.16
C TYR A 175 4.62 -2.30 -20.13
N VAL A 176 5.43 -3.08 -20.85
CA VAL A 176 6.33 -2.50 -21.87
C VAL A 176 5.53 -1.71 -22.91
N PRO A 177 4.41 -2.23 -23.49
CA PRO A 177 3.61 -1.43 -24.42
C PRO A 177 3.10 -0.11 -23.80
N LYS A 178 2.58 -0.14 -22.57
CA LYS A 178 2.12 1.07 -21.85
C LYS A 178 3.27 2.07 -21.62
N ILE A 179 4.46 1.59 -21.23
CA ILE A 179 5.65 2.41 -21.03
C ILE A 179 6.10 3.05 -22.34
N VAL A 180 6.19 2.26 -23.41
CA VAL A 180 6.58 2.74 -24.75
C VAL A 180 5.61 3.81 -25.24
N GLU A 181 4.31 3.56 -25.17
CA GLU A 181 3.29 4.54 -25.54
C GLU A 181 3.46 5.86 -24.78
N ARG A 182 3.69 5.79 -23.47
CA ARG A 182 3.93 6.97 -22.65
C ARG A 182 5.20 7.72 -23.05
N LEU A 183 6.30 7.01 -23.25
CA LEU A 183 7.57 7.63 -23.65
C LEU A 183 7.41 8.41 -24.96
N LEU A 184 6.69 7.84 -25.94
CA LEU A 184 6.43 8.52 -27.21
C LEU A 184 5.55 9.76 -27.06
N LYS A 185 4.53 9.70 -26.19
CA LYS A 185 3.63 10.84 -25.94
C LYS A 185 4.29 11.97 -25.14
N THR A 186 5.34 11.67 -24.38
CA THR A 186 5.92 12.62 -23.40
C THR A 186 7.40 12.91 -23.61
N ALA A 187 8.00 12.38 -24.68
CA ALA A 187 9.39 12.64 -25.02
C ALA A 187 9.63 14.15 -25.17
N PRO A 188 10.72 14.70 -24.59
CA PRO A 188 11.08 16.10 -24.80
C PRO A 188 11.44 16.33 -26.27
N ALA A 189 11.38 17.59 -26.72
CA ALA A 189 11.82 17.94 -28.06
C ALA A 189 13.28 17.51 -28.28
N GLY A 190 13.54 16.78 -29.38
CA GLY A 190 14.86 16.19 -29.67
C GLY A 190 15.21 14.92 -28.90
N GLY A 191 14.29 14.37 -28.08
CA GLY A 191 14.48 13.10 -27.39
C GLY A 191 14.47 11.90 -28.34
N ASP A 192 15.38 10.95 -28.13
CA ASP A 192 15.46 9.74 -28.94
C ASP A 192 14.30 8.78 -28.66
N THR A 193 13.49 8.56 -29.69
CA THR A 193 12.32 7.69 -29.67
C THR A 193 12.45 6.54 -30.66
N THR A 194 13.67 6.27 -31.16
CA THR A 194 13.90 5.32 -32.27
C THR A 194 14.99 4.29 -31.99
N SER A 195 16.11 4.64 -31.34
CA SER A 195 17.27 3.73 -31.25
C SER A 195 17.02 2.47 -30.41
N TRP A 196 16.05 2.52 -29.49
CA TRP A 196 15.74 1.46 -28.54
C TRP A 196 14.48 0.67 -28.92
N ARG A 197 13.79 1.03 -30.02
CA ARG A 197 12.58 0.37 -30.49
C ARG A 197 12.94 -0.71 -31.50
N TYR A 198 13.13 -1.94 -31.01
CA TYR A 198 13.33 -3.14 -31.82
C TYR A 198 12.38 -4.26 -31.38
#